data_AF-A0AAN8GZK9-F1
#
_entry.id   AF-A0AAN8GZK9-F1
#
_cell.length_a   1.000
_cell.length_b   1.000
_cell.length_c   1.000
_cell.angle_alpha   90.00
_cell.angle_beta   90.00
_cell.angle_gamma   90.00
#
_symmetry.space_group_name_H-M   'P 1'
#
loop_
_entity.id
_entity.type
_entity.pdbx_description
1 polymer ?
#
loop_
_entity_poly.entity_id
_entity_poly.type
_entity_poly.pdbx_seq_one_letter_code
_entity_poly.pdbx_strand_id
1 'polypeptide(L)'
;MKASGTLREYKVVGRLLPSAKNPAPPPLRKMKKASGETVYCGLVHEKTPQKVKNFGIWLRYDSRSGTHNMYREYRDLTTSAAVTQCYRDMGARHRARAHSIQIMKVQIIAANKCRRPAIKQFHDSKIKFPLPHRVLRRQHKPRFTTKRPNTFF
;
A
#
# COMPACT_ATOMS: atom_id res chain seq x y z
N MET A 1 -7.78 -10.39 7.84
CA MET A 1 -6.50 -9.65 8.02
C MET A 1 -6.76 -8.33 8.74
N LYS A 2 -5.93 -7.94 9.72
CA LYS A 2 -5.91 -6.58 10.30
C LYS A 2 -4.69 -5.86 9.72
N ALA A 3 -4.88 -4.73 9.05
CA ALA A 3 -3.78 -3.91 8.55
C ALA A 3 -3.28 -2.99 9.67
N SER A 4 -2.42 -3.51 10.54
CA SER A 4 -1.79 -2.75 11.63
C SER A 4 -0.43 -2.20 11.22
N GLY A 5 -0.16 -0.95 11.57
CA GLY A 5 1.14 -0.32 11.31
C GLY A 5 1.45 -0.18 9.83
N THR A 6 2.70 -0.46 9.47
CA THR A 6 3.19 -0.48 8.08
C THR A 6 3.31 -1.94 7.63
N LEU A 7 2.78 -2.24 6.45
CA LEU A 7 2.78 -3.59 5.90
C LEU A 7 4.19 -4.01 5.45
N ARG A 8 4.36 -5.31 5.22
CA ARG A 8 5.57 -5.94 4.69
C ARG A 8 5.18 -6.85 3.53
N GLU A 9 6.01 -6.90 2.51
CA GLU A 9 5.79 -7.75 1.33
C GLU A 9 6.43 -9.12 1.57
N TYR A 10 5.67 -10.20 1.39
CA TYR A 10 6.20 -11.57 1.50
C TYR A 10 6.01 -12.31 0.19
N LYS A 11 7.06 -12.99 -0.25
CA LYS A 11 6.97 -14.00 -1.31
C LYS A 11 6.70 -15.34 -0.66
N VAL A 12 5.54 -15.91 -0.98
CA VAL A 12 5.09 -17.21 -0.48
C VAL A 12 4.97 -18.18 -1.65
N VAL A 13 5.62 -19.34 -1.53
CA VAL A 13 5.56 -20.43 -2.50
C VAL A 13 5.02 -21.67 -1.79
N GLY A 14 4.00 -22.29 -2.36
CA GLY A 14 3.39 -23.51 -1.83
C GLY A 14 3.11 -24.53 -2.93
N ARG A 15 2.98 -25.79 -2.54
CA ARG A 15 2.66 -26.93 -3.42
C ARG A 15 1.71 -27.90 -2.73
N LEU A 16 1.05 -28.77 -3.51
CA LEU A 16 0.30 -29.88 -2.93
C LEU A 16 1.26 -30.88 -2.31
N LEU A 17 0.80 -31.62 -1.31
CA LEU A 17 1.58 -32.74 -0.79
C LEU A 17 1.76 -33.79 -1.92
N PRO A 18 2.99 -34.29 -2.14
CA PRO A 18 3.22 -35.37 -3.10
C PRO A 18 2.33 -36.58 -2.79
N SER A 19 1.77 -37.18 -3.83
CA SER A 19 0.94 -38.39 -3.72
C SER A 19 1.38 -39.42 -4.76
N ALA A 20 1.07 -40.70 -4.55
CA ALA A 20 1.39 -41.75 -5.52
C ALA A 20 0.84 -41.46 -6.94
N LYS A 21 -0.30 -40.75 -7.04
CA LYS A 21 -0.92 -40.35 -8.30
C LYS A 21 -0.27 -39.11 -8.94
N ASN A 22 0.39 -38.28 -8.15
CA ASN A 22 1.06 -37.07 -8.62
C ASN A 22 2.30 -36.78 -7.75
N PRO A 23 3.47 -37.31 -8.15
CA PRO A 23 4.71 -37.16 -7.38
C PRO A 23 5.25 -35.72 -7.39
N ALA A 24 4.98 -34.95 -8.44
CA ALA A 24 5.47 -33.58 -8.64
C ALA A 24 4.31 -32.62 -8.98
N PRO A 25 3.47 -32.26 -7.99
CA PRO A 25 2.31 -31.45 -8.25
C PRO A 25 2.67 -30.00 -8.63
N PRO A 26 1.93 -29.39 -9.57
CA PRO A 26 2.17 -28.01 -9.97
C PRO A 26 1.81 -27.03 -8.83
N PRO A 27 2.49 -25.88 -8.75
CA PRO A 27 2.21 -24.88 -7.74
C PRO A 27 0.83 -24.21 -7.95
N LEU A 28 -0.01 -24.28 -6.92
CA LEU A 28 -1.05 -23.30 -6.57
C LEU A 28 -2.38 -23.29 -7.38
N ARG A 29 -3.06 -24.43 -7.53
CA ARG A 29 -4.51 -24.45 -7.87
C ARG A 29 -5.27 -25.48 -7.03
N LYS A 30 -6.51 -25.15 -6.63
CA LYS A 30 -7.43 -26.01 -5.86
C LYS A 30 -6.78 -26.67 -4.63
N MET A 31 -6.11 -25.88 -3.79
CA MET A 31 -5.38 -26.34 -2.62
C MET A 31 -6.00 -25.79 -1.33
N LYS A 32 -6.08 -26.64 -0.30
CA LYS A 32 -6.39 -26.23 1.08
C LYS A 32 -5.14 -26.44 1.94
N LYS A 33 -5.08 -25.79 3.11
CA LYS A 33 -3.94 -25.94 4.05
C LYS A 33 -3.67 -27.40 4.45
N ALA A 34 -4.70 -28.24 4.55
CA ALA A 34 -4.53 -29.65 4.91
C ALA A 34 -3.92 -30.52 3.79
N SER A 35 -4.05 -30.10 2.52
CA SER A 35 -3.61 -30.88 1.35
C SER A 35 -2.35 -30.35 0.69
N GLY A 36 -1.69 -29.36 1.30
CA GLY A 36 -0.51 -28.71 0.76
C GLY A 36 0.42 -28.18 1.83
N GLU A 37 1.61 -27.80 1.41
CA GLU A 37 2.65 -27.27 2.28
C GLU A 37 3.21 -25.95 1.74
N THR A 38 3.71 -25.11 2.65
CA THR A 38 4.44 -23.88 2.29
C THR A 38 5.91 -24.25 2.15
N VAL A 39 6.43 -24.13 0.92
CA VAL A 39 7.83 -24.44 0.59
C VAL A 39 8.73 -23.27 0.96
N TYR A 40 8.26 -22.04 0.77
CA TYR A 40 9.03 -20.84 1.06
C TYR A 40 8.11 -19.70 1.51
N CYS A 41 8.54 -18.97 2.54
CA CYS A 41 7.95 -17.71 2.96
C CYS A 41 9.07 -16.76 3.36
N GLY A 42 9.33 -15.75 2.53
CA GLY A 42 10.42 -14.81 2.76
C GLY A 42 9.99 -13.37 2.57
N LEU A 43 10.55 -12.47 3.39
CA LEU A 43 10.37 -11.03 3.28
C LEU A 43 11.03 -10.53 1.99
N VAL A 44 10.26 -9.85 1.14
CA VAL A 44 10.75 -9.17 -0.05
C VAL A 44 11.09 -7.74 0.34
N HIS A 45 12.36 -7.40 0.19
CA HIS A 45 12.84 -6.03 0.41
C HIS A 45 12.75 -5.24 -0.89
N GLU A 46 12.46 -3.94 -0.75
CA GLU A 46 12.44 -3.03 -1.88
C GLU A 46 13.85 -2.90 -2.49
N LYS A 47 13.98 -3.07 -3.81
CA LYS A 47 15.28 -2.99 -4.50
C LYS A 47 15.89 -1.59 -4.47
N THR A 48 15.04 -0.56 -4.49
CA THR A 48 15.46 0.86 -4.56
C THR A 48 14.66 1.71 -3.56
N PRO A 49 14.94 1.61 -2.25
CA PRO A 49 14.14 2.25 -1.21
C PRO A 49 14.33 3.77 -1.13
N GLN A 50 15.40 4.32 -1.71
CA GLN A 50 15.70 5.75 -1.68
C GLN A 50 15.10 6.53 -2.86
N LYS A 51 14.51 5.82 -3.84
CA LYS A 51 13.96 6.44 -5.05
C LYS A 51 12.44 6.51 -4.98
N VAL A 52 11.88 7.70 -5.15
CA VAL A 52 10.42 7.88 -5.25
C VAL A 52 9.91 7.26 -6.55
N LYS A 53 8.85 6.46 -6.44
CA LYS A 53 8.19 5.76 -7.53
C LYS A 53 6.69 6.07 -7.54
N ASN A 54 6.06 5.87 -8.69
CA ASN A 54 4.60 5.83 -8.77
C ASN A 54 4.17 4.36 -8.84
N PHE A 55 3.25 3.95 -7.99
CA PHE A 55 2.73 2.59 -7.91
C PHE A 55 1.27 2.57 -8.36
N GLY A 56 0.98 1.80 -9.40
CA GLY A 56 -0.36 1.43 -9.80
C GLY A 56 -0.79 0.19 -9.03
N ILE A 57 -1.94 0.28 -8.36
CA ILE A 57 -2.52 -0.79 -7.56
C ILE A 57 -3.89 -1.13 -8.14
N TRP A 58 -4.03 -2.38 -8.57
CA TRP A 58 -5.30 -2.98 -8.94
C TRP A 58 -5.83 -3.74 -7.74
N LEU A 59 -7.00 -3.35 -7.29
CA LEU A 59 -7.66 -3.97 -6.16
C LEU A 59 -9.09 -4.35 -6.52
N ARG A 60 -9.56 -5.40 -5.88
CA ARG A 60 -10.97 -5.72 -5.74
C ARG A 60 -11.36 -5.41 -4.31
N TYR A 61 -12.52 -4.82 -4.09
CA TYR A 61 -13.05 -4.66 -2.74
C TYR A 61 -14.55 -4.88 -2.67
N ASP A 62 -14.99 -5.32 -1.51
CA ASP A 62 -16.40 -5.49 -1.20
C ASP A 62 -16.92 -4.20 -0.56
N SER A 63 -17.87 -3.56 -1.25
CA SER A 63 -18.67 -2.48 -0.69
C SER A 63 -19.81 -3.05 0.17
N ARG A 64 -20.70 -2.18 0.64
CA ARG A 64 -21.92 -2.61 1.36
C ARG A 64 -22.94 -3.28 0.44
N SER A 65 -22.87 -3.02 -0.87
CA SER A 65 -23.90 -3.42 -1.84
C SER A 65 -23.37 -4.40 -2.90
N GLY A 66 -22.06 -4.62 -2.98
CA GLY A 66 -21.48 -5.49 -4.00
C GLY A 66 -19.96 -5.40 -4.09
N THR A 67 -19.38 -6.19 -4.98
CA THR A 67 -17.92 -6.25 -5.16
C THR A 67 -17.49 -5.41 -6.35
N HIS A 68 -16.50 -4.53 -6.17
CA HIS A 68 -16.06 -3.60 -7.20
C HIS A 68 -14.54 -3.69 -7.42
N ASN A 69 -14.14 -3.51 -8.67
CA ASN A 69 -12.74 -3.37 -9.05
C ASN A 69 -12.34 -1.90 -9.05
N MET A 70 -11.12 -1.60 -8.61
CA MET A 70 -10.55 -0.27 -8.63
C MET A 70 -9.09 -0.31 -9.07
N TYR A 71 -8.73 0.72 -9.83
CA TYR A 71 -7.34 1.07 -10.10
C TYR A 71 -6.99 2.37 -9.38
N ARG A 72 -5.96 2.35 -8.55
CA ARG A 72 -5.48 3.53 -7.81
C ARG A 72 -3.98 3.70 -7.99
N GLU A 73 -3.52 4.94 -7.90
CA GLU A 73 -2.11 5.28 -8.01
C GLU A 73 -1.65 5.95 -6.72
N TYR A 74 -0.45 5.57 -6.25
CA TYR A 74 0.20 6.13 -5.07
C TYR A 74 1.64 6.48 -5.40
N ARG A 75 2.16 7.56 -4.81
CA ARG A 75 3.55 8.00 -4.97
C ARG A 75 4.28 7.79 -3.65
N ASP A 76 5.21 6.83 -3.64
CA ASP A 76 5.89 6.38 -2.42
C ASP A 76 7.28 5.80 -2.75
N LEU A 77 8.04 5.44 -1.73
CA LEU A 77 9.39 4.86 -1.82
C LEU A 77 9.36 3.32 -2.00
N THR A 78 8.43 2.63 -1.36
CA THR A 78 8.36 1.16 -1.36
C THR A 78 6.97 0.63 -1.73
N THR A 79 6.91 -0.59 -2.26
CA THR A 79 5.65 -1.32 -2.52
C THR A 79 4.79 -1.44 -1.25
N SER A 80 5.42 -1.79 -0.13
CA SER A 80 4.75 -2.01 1.14
C SER A 80 4.14 -0.73 1.72
N ALA A 81 4.83 0.41 1.59
CA ALA A 81 4.33 1.71 2.02
C ALA A 81 3.16 2.18 1.12
N ALA A 82 3.29 2.01 -0.20
CA ALA A 82 2.22 2.32 -1.15
C ALA A 82 0.94 1.50 -0.89
N VAL A 83 1.07 0.19 -0.62
CA VAL A 83 -0.07 -0.67 -0.26
C VAL A 83 -0.64 -0.27 1.10
N THR A 84 0.21 0.09 2.08
CA THR A 84 -0.26 0.61 3.37
C THR A 84 -1.09 1.88 3.20
N GLN A 85 -0.61 2.83 2.37
CA GLN A 85 -1.36 4.02 2.01
C GLN A 85 -2.68 3.65 1.34
N CYS A 86 -2.69 2.63 0.49
CA CYS A 86 -3.91 2.13 -0.14
C CYS A 86 -4.95 1.62 0.87
N TYR A 87 -4.55 0.85 1.88
CA TYR A 87 -5.47 0.41 2.93
C TYR A 87 -6.02 1.59 3.74
N ARG A 88 -5.18 2.57 4.09
CA ARG A 88 -5.62 3.78 4.80
C ARG A 88 -6.62 4.59 3.98
N ASP A 89 -6.35 4.74 2.69
CA ASP A 89 -7.19 5.52 1.79
C ASP A 89 -8.54 4.85 1.49
N MET A 90 -8.55 3.53 1.28
CA MET A 90 -9.80 2.76 1.14
C MET A 90 -10.63 2.78 2.42
N GLY A 91 -9.99 2.77 3.58
CA GLY A 91 -10.66 2.97 4.86
C GLY A 91 -11.22 4.39 5.03
N ALA A 92 -10.48 5.42 4.63
CA ALA A 92 -10.89 6.81 4.77
C ALA A 92 -12.03 7.20 3.81
N ARG A 93 -11.92 6.86 2.52
CA ARG A 93 -12.87 7.28 1.49
C ARG A 93 -14.10 6.38 1.38
N HIS A 94 -13.90 5.08 1.55
CA HIS A 94 -14.94 4.07 1.27
C HIS A 94 -15.36 3.28 2.51
N ARG A 95 -14.76 3.55 3.68
CA ARG A 95 -14.93 2.76 4.91
C ARG A 95 -14.69 1.25 4.69
N ALA A 96 -13.88 0.92 3.68
CA ALA A 96 -13.56 -0.45 3.35
C ALA A 96 -12.58 -1.00 4.39
N ARG A 97 -12.94 -2.13 5.00
CA ARG A 97 -12.10 -2.79 6.00
C ARG A 97 -11.03 -3.62 5.31
N ALA A 98 -9.92 -3.86 6.00
CA ALA A 98 -8.79 -4.60 5.42
C ALA A 98 -9.15 -6.02 4.95
N HIS A 99 -10.12 -6.69 5.60
CA HIS A 99 -10.60 -8.01 5.16
C HIS A 99 -11.46 -7.98 3.90
N SER A 100 -12.05 -6.82 3.56
CA SER A 100 -12.88 -6.61 2.38
C SER A 100 -12.07 -6.19 1.16
N ILE A 101 -10.75 -5.98 1.30
CA ILE A 101 -9.88 -5.48 0.22
C ILE A 101 -8.92 -6.59 -0.20
N GLN A 102 -8.91 -6.87 -1.50
CA GLN A 102 -8.02 -7.84 -2.14
C GLN A 102 -7.10 -7.08 -3.10
N ILE A 103 -5.80 -7.08 -2.82
CA ILE A 103 -4.79 -6.53 -3.73
C ILE A 103 -4.49 -7.59 -4.79
N MET A 104 -4.79 -7.27 -6.05
CA MET A 104 -4.62 -8.21 -7.17
C MET A 104 -3.25 -8.05 -7.84
N LYS A 105 -2.83 -6.80 -8.03
CA LYS A 105 -1.56 -6.48 -8.67
C LYS A 105 -1.05 -5.13 -8.18
N VAL A 106 0.26 -5.04 -8.00
CA VAL A 106 0.99 -3.79 -7.75
C VAL A 106 2.08 -3.69 -8.81
N GLN A 107 2.22 -2.53 -9.44
CA GLN A 107 3.23 -2.30 -10.47
C GLN A 107 3.79 -0.89 -10.39
N ILE A 108 5.09 -0.74 -10.64
CA ILE A 108 5.72 0.58 -10.79
C ILE A 108 5.33 1.15 -12.16
N ILE A 109 4.86 2.40 -12.17
CA ILE A 109 4.36 3.10 -13.34
C ILE A 109 5.28 4.29 -13.65
N ALA A 110 5.68 4.43 -14.92
CA ALA A 110 6.43 5.59 -15.39
C ALA A 110 5.57 6.86 -15.35
N ALA A 111 6.21 8.03 -15.19
CA ALA A 111 5.50 9.31 -15.01
C ALA A 111 4.49 9.61 -16.14
N ASN A 112 4.87 9.35 -17.39
CA ASN A 112 4.02 9.53 -18.58
C ASN A 112 2.78 8.64 -18.62
N LYS A 113 2.77 7.50 -17.91
CA LYS A 113 1.65 6.54 -17.87
C LYS A 113 0.74 6.75 -16.67
N CYS A 114 1.03 7.71 -15.79
CA CYS A 114 0.19 8.00 -14.64
C CYS A 114 -1.10 8.70 -15.07
N ARG A 115 -2.23 8.24 -14.52
CA ARG A 115 -3.59 8.69 -14.88
C ARG A 115 -4.17 9.65 -13.84
N ARG A 116 -3.72 9.59 -12.58
CA ARG A 116 -4.35 10.36 -11.50
C ARG A 116 -3.75 11.77 -11.42
N PRO A 117 -4.56 12.85 -11.53
CA PRO A 117 -4.04 14.23 -11.50
C PRO A 117 -3.32 14.55 -10.18
N ALA A 118 -3.80 13.99 -9.07
CA ALA A 118 -3.15 14.11 -7.76
C ALA A 118 -1.73 13.55 -7.71
N ILE A 119 -1.38 12.61 -8.60
CA ILE A 119 -0.02 12.08 -8.74
C ILE A 119 0.77 12.89 -9.78
N LYS A 120 0.13 13.22 -10.91
CA LYS A 120 0.74 13.98 -12.01
C LYS A 120 1.21 15.37 -11.59
N GLN A 121 0.52 16.04 -10.67
CA GLN A 121 0.93 17.37 -10.18
C GLN A 121 2.32 17.38 -9.54
N PHE A 122 2.81 16.23 -9.07
CA PHE A 122 4.16 16.10 -8.48
C PHE A 122 5.24 15.75 -9.51
N HIS A 123 4.92 15.72 -10.81
CA HIS A 123 5.85 15.40 -11.89
C HIS A 123 6.39 16.69 -12.53
N ASP A 124 7.02 17.53 -11.72
CA ASP A 124 7.68 18.77 -12.16
C ASP A 124 9.10 18.82 -11.59
N SER A 125 10.08 19.06 -12.47
CA SER A 125 11.49 19.16 -12.11
C SER A 125 11.83 20.47 -11.38
N LYS A 126 11.00 21.51 -11.56
CA LYS A 126 11.15 22.82 -10.91
C LYS A 126 10.10 23.03 -9.82
N ILE A 127 9.52 21.94 -9.30
CA ILE A 127 8.44 21.99 -8.33
C ILE A 127 8.84 22.84 -7.12
N LYS A 128 8.01 23.84 -6.81
CA LYS A 128 8.22 24.75 -5.69
C LYS A 128 6.88 25.07 -5.06
N PHE A 129 6.80 24.92 -3.74
CA PHE A 129 5.62 25.30 -2.98
C PHE A 129 6.05 25.79 -1.58
N PRO A 130 5.44 26.87 -1.06
CA PRO A 130 5.60 27.24 0.34
C PRO A 130 4.80 26.27 1.23
N LEU A 131 5.02 26.34 2.55
CA LEU A 131 4.13 25.75 3.56
C LEU A 131 3.33 26.91 4.20
N PRO A 132 2.14 27.26 3.67
CA PRO A 132 1.49 28.54 3.98
C PRO A 132 1.10 28.71 5.44
N HIS A 133 0.74 27.62 6.12
CA HIS A 133 0.30 27.64 7.51
C HIS A 133 0.94 26.49 8.29
N ARG A 134 1.83 26.82 9.22
CA ARG A 134 2.54 25.83 10.06
C ARG A 134 1.93 25.78 11.46
N VAL A 135 1.11 24.78 11.72
CA VAL A 135 0.48 24.57 13.03
C VAL A 135 1.53 24.17 14.07
N LEU A 136 1.58 24.88 15.20
CA LEU A 136 2.39 24.50 16.35
C LEU A 136 1.90 23.15 16.91
N ARG A 137 2.74 22.12 16.82
CA ARG A 137 2.41 20.79 17.38
C ARG A 137 2.69 20.69 18.88
N ARG A 138 3.68 21.42 19.40
CA ARG A 138 4.09 21.35 20.81
C ARG A 138 3.29 22.31 21.69
N GLN A 139 1.97 22.12 21.74
CA GLN A 139 1.04 23.03 22.41
C GLN A 139 1.10 22.96 23.95
N HIS A 140 1.68 21.89 24.50
CA HIS A 140 1.76 21.68 25.95
C HIS A 140 3.15 21.97 26.54
N LYS A 141 4.09 22.47 25.73
CA LYS A 141 5.45 22.86 26.19
C LYS A 141 5.89 24.16 25.50
N PRO A 142 5.59 25.34 26.07
CA PRO A 142 4.88 25.54 27.35
C PRO A 142 3.35 25.36 27.20
N ARG A 143 2.67 24.98 28.29
CA ARG A 143 1.20 24.88 28.33
C ARG A 143 0.54 26.26 28.48
N PHE A 144 1.22 27.18 29.15
CA PHE A 144 0.80 28.56 29.32
C PHE A 144 1.95 29.47 28.89
N THR A 145 1.65 30.50 28.12
CA THR A 145 2.64 31.47 27.65
C THR A 145 1.95 32.80 27.40
N THR A 146 2.71 33.89 27.53
CA THR A 146 2.22 35.25 27.28
C THR A 146 2.26 35.62 25.80
N LYS A 147 3.03 34.88 24.99
CA LYS A 147 3.21 35.14 23.56
C LYS A 147 2.29 34.26 22.71
N ARG A 148 1.58 34.85 21.75
CA ARG A 148 0.79 34.09 20.78
C ARG A 148 1.72 33.31 19.83
N PRO A 149 1.35 32.10 19.41
CA PRO A 149 2.16 31.34 18.46
C PRO A 149 2.16 32.03 17.09
N ASN A 150 3.33 32.14 16.46
CA ASN A 150 3.45 32.51 15.05
C ASN A 150 3.28 31.25 14.18
N THR A 151 2.53 31.36 13.09
CA THR A 151 2.27 30.27 12.14
C THR A 151 2.82 30.54 10.72
N PHE A 152 3.40 31.72 10.50
CA PHE A 152 4.04 32.13 9.23
C PHE A 152 5.57 32.12 9.38
N PHE A 153 6.25 31.33 8.54
CA PHE A 153 7.70 31.07 8.56
C PHE A 153 8.28 30.92 7.15
#